data_AF-A0A6N3FEY0-F1
#
_entry.id   AF-A0A6N3FEY0-F1
#
_cell.length_a   1.000
_cell.length_b   1.000
_cell.length_c   1.000
_cell.angle_alpha   90.00
_cell.angle_beta   90.00
_cell.angle_gamma   90.00
#
_symmetry.space_group_name_H-M   'P 1'
#
loop_
_entity.id
_entity.type
_entity.pdbx_description
1 polymer ?
#
loop_
_entity_poly.entity_id
_entity_poly.type
_entity_poly.pdbx_seq_one_letter_code
_entity_poly.pdbx_strand_id
1 'polypeptide(L)' 'MIDIVVVQDKSGVKVYNCGVLVLQEMSYNEIVLTIKEALTIIEDDLYQIDVLKSILKQIEDIKRMVA' A
#
# COMPACT_ATOMS: atom_id res chain seq x y z
N MET A 1 5.84 -0.44 14.97
CA MET A 1 4.94 0.70 14.73
C MET A 1 4.78 0.81 13.22
N ILE A 2 3.54 0.81 12.74
CA ILE A 2 3.24 0.95 11.30
C ILE A 2 2.91 2.42 11.06
N ASP A 3 3.60 3.05 10.12
CA ASP A 3 3.40 4.46 9.77
C ASP A 3 3.40 4.57 8.25
N ILE A 4 2.21 4.52 7.64
CA ILE A 4 2.06 4.51 6.20
C ILE A 4 1.84 5.93 5.68
N VAL A 5 2.67 6.32 4.71
CA VAL A 5 2.53 7.56 3.96
C VAL A 5 2.36 7.22 2.48
N VAL A 6 1.28 7.71 1.88
CA VAL A 6 1.00 7.57 0.45
C VAL A 6 1.20 8.91 -0.24
N VAL A 7 2.07 8.94 -1.25
CA VAL A 7 2.36 10.13 -2.03
C VAL A 7 2.07 9.85 -3.50
N GLN A 8 1.29 10.72 -4.13
CA GLN A 8 1.05 10.68 -5.57
C GLN A 8 1.77 11.84 -6.24
N ASP A 9 2.60 11.53 -7.24
CA ASP A 9 3.27 12.50 -8.09
C ASP A 9 3.20 12.10 -9.57
N LYS A 10 3.91 12.81 -10.45
CA LYS A 10 3.91 12.53 -11.90
C LYS A 10 4.48 11.15 -12.27
N SER A 11 5.23 10.52 -11.36
CA SER A 11 5.85 9.20 -11.53
C SER A 11 5.02 8.05 -10.94
N GLY A 12 3.83 8.34 -10.39
CA GLY A 12 2.89 7.34 -9.89
C GLY A 12 2.53 7.53 -8.41
N VAL A 13 2.06 6.45 -7.80
CA VAL A 13 1.72 6.34 -6.39
C VAL A 13 2.85 5.61 -5.67
N LYS A 14 3.44 6.25 -4.66
CA LYS A 14 4.50 5.71 -3.81
C LYS A 14 3.96 5.49 -2.41
N VAL A 15 4.27 4.32 -1.85
CA VAL A 15 3.86 3.94 -0.51
C VAL A 15 5.10 3.76 0.36
N TYR A 16 5.15 4.49 1.46
CA TYR A 16 6.23 4.41 2.43
C TYR A 16 5.72 3.82 3.75
N ASN A 17 6.54 3.01 4.42
CA ASN A 17 6.33 2.61 5.81
C ASN A 17 7.53 3.09 6.63
N CYS A 18 7.31 3.95 7.63
CA CYS A 18 8.38 4.52 8.46
C CYS A 18 9.50 5.18 7.61
N GLY A 19 9.13 5.87 6.53
CA GLY A 19 10.06 6.55 5.61
C GLY A 19 10.77 5.65 4.59
N VAL A 20 10.55 4.33 4.64
CA VAL A 20 11.11 3.37 3.68
C VAL A 20 10.11 3.11 2.56
N LEU A 21 10.54 3.21 1.30
CA LEU A 21 9.71 2.89 0.14
C LEU A 21 9.37 1.39 0.15
N VAL A 22 8.08 1.07 0.24
CA VAL A 22 7.57 -0.32 0.24
C VAL A 22 7.21 -0.75 -1.18
N LEU A 23 6.43 0.08 -1.89
CA LEU A 23 6.09 -0.16 -3.29
C LEU A 23 5.77 1.14 -4.03
N GLN A 24 5.87 1.07 -5.35
CA GLN A 24 5.51 2.13 -6.28
C GLN A 24 4.78 1.53 -7.48
N GLU A 25 3.63 2.11 -7.84
CA GLU A 25 2.83 1.70 -9.00
C GLU A 25 2.27 2.95 -9.71
N MET A 26 1.68 2.79 -10.90
CA MET A 26 1.16 3.92 -11.67
C MET A 26 -0.20 4.40 -11.15
N SER A 27 -0.95 3.55 -10.46
CA SER A 27 -2.28 3.89 -9.95
C SER A 27 -2.61 3.24 -8.61
N TYR A 28 -3.56 3.83 -7.87
CA TYR A 28 -4.12 3.22 -6.66
C TYR A 28 -4.79 1.86 -6.90
N ASN A 29 -5.21 1.54 -8.13
CA ASN A 29 -5.78 0.25 -8.46
C ASN A 29 -4.69 -0.81 -8.59
N GLU A 30 -3.57 -0.47 -9.21
CA GLU A 30 -2.39 -1.34 -9.29
C GLU A 30 -1.84 -1.65 -7.90
N ILE A 31 -1.68 -0.64 -7.03
CA ILE A 31 -1.29 -0.85 -5.62
C ILE A 31 -2.17 -1.92 -4.94
N VAL A 32 -3.50 -1.85 -5.13
CA VAL A 32 -4.43 -2.82 -4.53
C VAL A 32 -4.24 -4.22 -5.10
N LEU A 33 -4.01 -4.35 -6.41
CA LEU A 33 -3.76 -5.64 -7.05
C LEU A 33 -2.45 -6.24 -6.56
N THR A 34 -1.35 -5.49 -6.61
CA THR A 34 -0.01 -5.92 -6.14
C THR A 34 -0.05 -6.40 -4.69
N ILE A 35 -0.74 -5.68 -3.80
CA ILE A 35 -0.84 -6.09 -2.39
C ILE A 35 -1.69 -7.37 -2.22
N LYS A 36 -2.80 -7.50 -2.96
CA LYS A 36 -3.62 -8.72 -2.91
C LYS A 36 -2.84 -9.93 -3.36
N GLU A 37 -2.04 -9.80 -4.43
CA GLU A 37 -1.15 -10.86 -4.89
C GLU A 37 -0.09 -11.19 -3.84
N ALA A 38 0.57 -10.20 -3.25
CA ALA A 38 1.56 -10.42 -2.18
C ALA A 38 0.97 -11.16 -0.97
N LEU A 39 -0.27 -10.84 -0.57
CA LEU A 39 -0.97 -11.52 0.53
C LEU A 39 -1.32 -12.99 0.22
N THR A 40 -1.30 -13.42 -1.04
CA THR A 40 -1.44 -14.86 -1.38
C THR A 40 -0.12 -15.63 -1.29
N ILE A 41 1.01 -14.93 -1.21
CA ILE A 41 2.36 -15.52 -1.21
C ILE A 41 2.94 -15.54 0.21
N ILE A 42 2.63 -14.52 1.01
CA ILE A 42 3.14 -14.38 2.38
C ILE A 42 2.19 -15.12 3.34
N GLU A 43 2.64 -16.25 3.88
CA GLU A 43 1.82 -17.09 4.78
C GLU A 43 2.11 -16.86 6.27
N ASP A 44 3.38 -16.67 6.67
CA ASP A 44 3.78 -16.70 8.08
C ASP A 44 4.39 -15.38 8.62
N ASP A 45 4.58 -14.37 7.78
CA ASP A 45 5.09 -13.07 8.24
C ASP A 45 3.94 -12.13 8.65
N LEU A 46 3.52 -12.26 9.91
CA LEU A 46 2.44 -11.46 10.49
C LEU A 46 2.68 -9.95 10.38
N TYR A 47 3.94 -9.51 10.51
CA TYR A 47 4.27 -8.10 10.43
C TYR A 47 4.09 -7.57 9.00
N GLN A 48 4.60 -8.29 8.01
CA GLN A 48 4.42 -7.91 6.61
C GLN A 48 2.93 -7.91 6.23
N ILE A 49 2.18 -8.92 6.67
CA ILE A 49 0.73 -9.00 6.44
C ILE A 49 0.02 -7.76 7.03
N ASP A 50 0.37 -7.34 8.25
CA ASP A 50 -0.23 -6.18 8.90
C ASP A 50 0.12 -4.87 8.19
N VAL A 51 1.37 -4.72 7.70
CA VAL A 51 1.79 -3.57 6.87
C VAL A 51 0.95 -3.52 5.60
N LEU A 52 0.85 -4.63 4.87
CA LEU A 52 0.10 -4.72 3.61
C LEU A 52 -1.40 -4.41 3.80
N LYS A 53 -2.01 -4.96 4.86
CA LYS A 53 -3.41 -4.63 5.22
C LYS A 53 -3.60 -3.15 5.57
N SER A 54 -2.63 -2.56 6.27
CA SER A 54 -2.67 -1.13 6.62
C SER A 54 -2.59 -0.24 5.37
N ILE A 55 -1.74 -0.60 4.41
CA ILE A 55 -1.65 0.09 3.12
C ILE A 55 -2.98 -0.01 2.37
N LEU A 56 -3.56 -1.21 2.24
CA LEU A 56 -4.86 -1.40 1.57
C LEU A 56 -5.94 -0.48 2.15
N LYS A 57 -6.06 -0.44 3.47
CA LYS A 57 -7.02 0.43 4.15
C LYS A 57 -6.83 1.90 3.79
N GLN A 58 -5.59 2.40 3.84
CA GLN A 58 -5.31 3.81 3.55
C GLN A 58 -5.61 4.17 2.10
N ILE A 59 -5.32 3.26 1.15
CA ILE A 59 -5.62 3.45 -0.27
C ILE A 59 -7.13 3.48 -0.52
N GLU A 60 -7.90 2.62 0.15
CA GLU A 60 -9.37 2.64 0.09
C GLU A 60 -9.96 3.93 0.66
N ASP A 61 -9.43 4.42 1.79
CA ASP A 61 -9.87 5.67 2.39
C ASP A 61 -9.59 6.87 1.47
N ILE A 62 -8.40 6.93 0.83
CA ILE A 62 -8.09 7.95 -0.18
C ILE A 62 -9.10 7.90 -1.32
N LYS A 63 -9.37 6.72 -1.90
CA LYS A 63 -10.34 6.57 -3.01
C LYS A 63 -11.73 7.08 -2.66
N ARG A 64 -12.16 6.92 -1.40
CA ARG A 64 -13.47 7.44 -0.92
C ARG A 64 -13.50 8.96 -0.79
N MET A 65 -12.36 9.60 -0.51
CA MET A 65 -12.29 11.06 -0.39
C MET A 65 -12.26 11.78 -1.73
N VAL A 66 -11.80 11.10 -2.80
CA VAL A 66 -11.74 11.66 -4.17
C VAL A 66 -12.91 11.26 -5.07
N ALA A 67 -13.81 10.39 -4.60
CA ALA A 67 -15.02 9.98 -5.30
C ALA A 67 -16.19 10.93 -4.99
#